data_AF-A0A519RZ10-F1
#
_entry.id   AF-A0A519RZ10-F1
#
_cell.length_a   1.000
_cell.length_b   1.000
_cell.length_c   1.000
_cell.angle_alpha   90.00
_cell.angle_beta   90.00
_cell.angle_gamma   90.00
#
_symmetry.space_group_name_H-M   'P 1'
#
loop_
_entity.id
_entity.type
_entity.pdbx_description
1 polymer ?
#
loop_
_entity_poly.entity_id
_entity_poly.type
_entity_poly.pdbx_seq_one_letter_code
_entity_poly.pdbx_strand_id
1 'polypeptide(L)'
;MQDYSYLNNAHSSFIESIYADYQNNPESVDTGWRKFFEGYDLAVSQNGHAGMAKGGDVTKEFAVAQLINGYRQRGHLLSDTNPIRKRKDRHPRLTLEDFGLSKEDLTKKFAAAEQIGLPGATLQEVIDKLSAIYTRTLGVEYM
;
A
#
# COMPACT_ATOMS: atom_id res chain seq x y z
N MET A 1 27.62 -2.73 24.00
CA MET A 1 26.78 -3.06 22.84
C MET A 1 26.21 -4.44 23.15
N GLN A 2 24.90 -4.56 23.41
CA GLN A 2 24.29 -5.85 23.76
C GLN A 2 24.15 -6.65 22.44
N ASP A 3 24.69 -7.87 22.39
CA ASP A 3 24.68 -8.71 21.20
C ASP A 3 23.27 -9.27 20.95
N TYR A 4 22.58 -8.74 19.93
CA TYR A 4 21.28 -9.25 19.46
C TYR A 4 21.43 -10.55 18.63
N SER A 5 22.32 -11.45 19.04
CA SER A 5 22.68 -12.66 18.29
C SER A 5 21.57 -13.73 18.28
N TYR A 6 20.60 -13.65 19.20
CA TYR A 6 19.54 -14.65 19.37
C TYR A 6 18.42 -14.56 18.31
N LEU A 7 18.34 -13.46 17.56
CA LEU A 7 17.38 -13.29 16.45
C LEU A 7 18.01 -13.57 15.08
N ASN A 8 19.34 -13.65 15.00
CA ASN A 8 20.02 -13.89 13.73
C ASN A 8 19.87 -15.38 13.37
N ASN A 9 19.12 -15.67 12.29
CA ASN A 9 18.88 -16.99 11.71
C ASN A 9 17.84 -17.91 12.37
N ALA A 10 16.93 -17.41 13.22
CA ALA A 10 15.80 -18.22 13.66
C ALA A 10 14.75 -18.38 12.54
N HIS A 11 14.48 -19.63 12.12
CA HIS A 11 13.31 -19.93 11.28
C HIS A 11 12.03 -19.58 12.04
N SER A 12 10.99 -19.10 11.33
CA SER A 12 9.72 -18.67 11.96
C SER A 12 9.09 -19.75 12.84
N SER A 13 9.18 -21.02 12.43
CA SER A 13 8.70 -22.18 13.18
C SER A 13 9.40 -22.37 14.54
N PHE A 14 10.67 -21.99 14.66
CA PHE A 14 11.41 -22.07 15.92
C PHE A 14 11.02 -20.96 16.89
N ILE A 15 10.75 -19.75 16.37
CA ILE A 15 10.24 -18.64 17.18
C ILE A 15 8.85 -19.00 17.72
N GLU A 16 8.01 -19.60 16.88
CA GLU A 16 6.67 -20.08 17.28
C GLU A 16 6.73 -21.13 18.39
N SER A 17 7.65 -22.11 18.32
CA SER A 17 7.78 -23.10 19.39
C SER A 17 8.26 -22.49 20.70
N ILE A 18 9.25 -21.59 20.63
CA ILE A 18 9.79 -20.91 21.82
C ILE A 18 8.74 -19.99 22.47
N TYR A 19 7.84 -19.40 21.66
CA TYR A 19 6.71 -18.64 22.17
C TYR A 19 5.65 -19.53 22.83
N ALA A 20 5.35 -20.71 22.26
CA ALA A 20 4.44 -21.67 22.87
C ALA A 20 4.95 -22.16 24.24
N ASP A 21 6.26 -22.41 24.36
CA ASP A 21 6.89 -22.76 25.63
C ASP A 21 6.80 -21.61 26.65
N TYR A 22 6.99 -20.36 26.20
CA TYR A 22 6.81 -19.16 27.03
C TYR A 22 5.37 -19.02 27.55
N GLN A 23 4.35 -19.27 26.71
CA GLN A 23 2.94 -19.21 27.12
C GLN A 23 2.59 -20.28 28.16
N ASN A 24 3.17 -21.49 28.04
CA ASN A 24 2.95 -22.56 28.99
C ASN A 24 3.69 -22.32 30.32
N ASN A 25 4.94 -21.86 30.25
CA ASN A 25 5.74 -21.52 31.41
C ASN A 25 6.81 -20.44 31.07
N PRO A 26 6.62 -19.19 31.53
CA PRO A 26 7.56 -18.10 31.24
C PRO A 26 8.99 -18.36 31.73
N GLU A 27 9.17 -19.16 32.78
CA GLU A 27 10.49 -19.48 33.33
C GLU A 27 11.26 -20.52 32.51
N SER A 28 10.57 -21.27 31.66
CA SER A 28 11.19 -22.30 30.79
C SER A 28 12.05 -21.71 29.67
N VAL A 29 11.83 -20.43 29.37
CA VAL A 29 12.51 -19.73 28.29
C VAL A 29 13.58 -18.80 28.85
N ASP A 30 14.68 -18.67 28.10
CA ASP A 30 15.80 -17.78 28.45
C ASP A 30 15.33 -16.34 28.70
N THR A 31 16.06 -15.64 29.58
CA THR A 31 15.76 -14.28 30.01
C THR A 31 15.66 -13.26 28.86
N GLY A 32 16.45 -13.42 27.80
CA GLY A 32 16.38 -12.55 26.62
C GLY A 32 15.05 -12.70 25.88
N TRP A 33 14.65 -13.94 25.63
CA TRP A 33 13.38 -14.28 24.99
C TRP A 33 12.16 -13.93 25.85
N ARG A 34 12.25 -14.12 27.17
CA ARG A 34 11.20 -13.74 28.11
C ARG A 34 10.90 -12.24 28.05
N LYS A 35 11.95 -11.40 28.09
CA LYS A 35 11.81 -9.94 27.98
C LYS A 35 11.30 -9.50 26.60
N PHE A 36 11.73 -10.20 25.55
CA PHE A 36 11.22 -9.96 24.20
C PHE A 36 9.72 -10.23 24.13
N PHE A 37 9.25 -11.39 24.61
CA PHE A 37 7.83 -11.75 24.58
C PHE A 37 6.98 -10.91 25.54
N GLU A 38 7.51 -10.53 26.70
CA GLU A 38 6.84 -9.57 27.60
C GLU A 38 6.60 -8.23 26.89
N GLY A 39 7.60 -7.71 26.16
CA GLY A 39 7.44 -6.51 25.34
C GLY A 39 6.51 -6.70 24.14
N TYR A 40 6.55 -7.87 23.50
CA TYR A 40 5.64 -8.25 22.42
C TYR A 40 4.18 -8.31 22.90
N ASP A 41 3.91 -9.01 24.01
CA ASP A 41 2.58 -9.12 24.63
C ASP A 41 2.08 -7.76 25.12
N LEU A 42 2.96 -6.92 25.64
CA LEU A 42 2.63 -5.54 26.00
C LEU A 42 2.24 -4.72 24.76
N ALA A 43 2.99 -4.84 23.66
CA ALA A 43 2.67 -4.17 22.41
C ALA A 43 1.38 -4.69 21.78
N VAL A 44 1.13 -6.01 21.85
CA VAL A 44 -0.11 -6.66 21.39
C VAL A 44 -1.30 -6.40 22.32
N SER A 45 -1.09 -6.05 23.60
CA SER A 45 -2.18 -5.75 24.54
C SER A 45 -2.52 -4.27 24.62
N GLN A 46 -1.53 -3.37 24.63
CA GLN A 46 -1.74 -1.91 24.68
C GLN A 46 -2.02 -1.32 23.30
N ASN A 47 -1.31 -1.81 22.28
CA ASN A 47 -1.39 -1.35 20.89
C ASN A 47 -1.96 -2.46 20.00
N GLY A 48 -2.89 -3.25 20.56
CA GLY A 48 -3.43 -4.48 19.97
C GLY A 48 -3.67 -4.39 18.49
N HIS A 49 -2.63 -4.81 17.77
CA HIS A 49 -2.45 -4.56 16.37
C HIS A 49 -2.71 -3.08 15.97
N ALA A 50 -1.68 -2.41 15.44
CA ALA A 50 -1.89 -1.88 14.10
C ALA A 50 -2.43 -3.08 13.33
N GLY A 51 -3.77 -3.13 13.18
CA GLY A 51 -4.46 -4.23 12.56
C GLY A 51 -3.59 -4.66 11.41
N MET A 52 -3.44 -5.96 11.20
CA MET A 52 -3.46 -6.39 9.81
C MET A 52 -4.83 -5.91 9.29
N ALA A 53 -4.95 -4.60 9.03
CA ALA A 53 -6.05 -3.95 8.37
C ALA A 53 -6.16 -4.81 7.15
N LYS A 54 -7.26 -5.57 7.06
CA LYS A 54 -7.55 -6.54 6.01
C LYS A 54 -6.69 -6.19 4.82
N GLY A 55 -5.65 -6.99 4.52
CA GLY A 55 -4.54 -6.56 3.65
C GLY A 55 -4.99 -5.94 2.31
N GLY A 56 -6.24 -6.17 1.92
CA GLY A 56 -6.98 -5.44 0.89
C GLY A 56 -6.96 -3.90 0.95
N ASP A 57 -7.05 -3.24 2.12
CA ASP A 57 -7.05 -1.76 2.13
C ASP A 57 -5.64 -1.20 1.88
N VAL A 58 -4.61 -1.81 2.49
CA VAL A 58 -3.21 -1.42 2.25
C VAL A 58 -2.78 -1.74 0.82
N THR A 59 -3.16 -2.91 0.27
CA THR A 59 -2.84 -3.23 -1.13
C THR A 59 -3.55 -2.29 -2.09
N LYS A 60 -4.78 -1.84 -1.79
CA LYS A 60 -5.49 -0.86 -2.60
C LYS A 60 -4.89 0.54 -2.49
N GLU A 61 -4.36 0.94 -1.34
CA GLU A 61 -3.58 2.18 -1.23
C GLU A 61 -2.37 2.17 -2.19
N PHE A 62 -1.62 1.06 -2.22
CA PHE A 62 -0.53 0.90 -3.18
C PHE A 62 -1.02 0.87 -4.63
N ALA A 63 -2.17 0.24 -4.91
CA ALA A 63 -2.78 0.25 -6.24
C ALA A 63 -3.15 1.67 -6.70
N VAL A 64 -3.72 2.50 -5.81
CA VAL A 64 -4.02 3.91 -6.11
C VAL A 64 -2.74 4.72 -6.33
N ALA A 65 -1.69 4.48 -5.54
CA ALA A 65 -0.39 5.11 -5.78
C ALA A 65 0.21 4.70 -7.15
N GLN A 66 0.07 3.42 -7.54
CA GLN A 66 0.49 2.95 -8.86
C GLN A 66 -0.37 3.57 -9.98
N LEU A 67 -1.68 3.73 -9.78
CA LEU A 67 -2.58 4.43 -10.71
C LEU A 67 -2.10 5.86 -10.95
N ILE A 68 -1.80 6.61 -9.88
CA ILE A 68 -1.26 7.98 -9.97
C ILE A 68 0.03 8.00 -10.79
N ASN A 69 0.98 7.11 -10.51
CA ASN A 69 2.23 7.02 -11.26
C ASN A 69 2.01 6.60 -12.72
N GLY A 70 1.04 5.73 -12.98
CA GLY A 70 0.63 5.39 -14.34
C GLY A 70 0.16 6.61 -15.12
N TYR A 71 -0.73 7.44 -14.55
CA TYR A 71 -1.16 8.67 -15.22
C TYR A 71 0.00 9.65 -15.46
N ARG A 72 0.95 9.76 -14.52
CA ARG A 72 2.16 10.61 -14.69
C ARG A 72 3.03 10.16 -15.86
N GLN A 73 3.29 8.87 -15.98
CA GLN A 73 4.20 8.33 -17.00
C GLN A 73 3.56 8.25 -18.38
N ARG A 74 2.28 7.88 -18.45
CA ARG A 74 1.63 7.46 -19.72
C ARG A 74 0.24 8.05 -19.95
N GLY A 75 -0.23 8.95 -19.08
CA GLY A 75 -1.51 9.65 -19.25
C GLY A 75 -1.55 10.51 -20.51
N HIS A 76 -0.41 11.09 -20.92
CA HIS A 76 -0.30 11.85 -22.17
C HIS A 76 -0.72 11.04 -23.41
N LEU A 77 -0.66 9.70 -23.38
CA LEU A 77 -1.10 8.86 -24.48
C LEU A 77 -2.62 8.90 -24.70
N LEU A 78 -3.39 9.30 -23.68
CA LEU A 78 -4.84 9.49 -23.72
C LEU A 78 -5.25 10.96 -23.98
N SER A 79 -4.29 11.88 -24.12
CA SER A 79 -4.61 13.30 -24.30
C SER A 79 -5.29 13.61 -25.63
N ASP A 80 -6.27 14.51 -25.60
CA ASP A 80 -7.01 14.99 -26.76
C ASP A 80 -6.32 16.17 -27.43
N THR A 81 -5.12 15.94 -27.96
CA THR A 81 -4.29 16.99 -28.58
C THR A 81 -4.54 17.15 -30.07
N ASN A 82 -5.42 16.34 -30.68
CA ASN A 82 -5.60 16.32 -32.13
C ASN A 82 -7.00 16.85 -32.51
N PRO A 83 -7.12 18.09 -32.99
CA PRO A 83 -8.41 18.71 -33.30
C PRO A 83 -9.08 18.16 -34.57
N ILE A 84 -8.35 17.39 -35.41
CA ILE A 84 -8.85 16.91 -36.71
C ILE A 84 -9.47 15.52 -36.58
N ARG A 85 -8.85 14.65 -35.78
CA ARG A 85 -9.28 13.25 -35.62
C ARG A 85 -8.89 12.70 -34.26
N LYS A 86 -9.65 11.71 -33.79
CA LYS A 86 -9.27 10.93 -32.61
C LYS A 86 -7.88 10.29 -32.79
N ARG A 87 -7.07 10.35 -31.73
CA ARG A 87 -5.77 9.68 -31.72
C ARG A 87 -5.96 8.16 -31.80
N LYS A 88 -4.97 7.48 -32.40
CA LYS A 88 -4.92 6.02 -32.36
C LYS A 88 -4.69 5.57 -30.92
N ASP A 89 -5.49 4.62 -30.47
CA ASP A 89 -5.32 4.02 -29.16
C ASP A 89 -3.98 3.27 -29.08
N ARG A 90 -3.16 3.65 -28.11
CA ARG A 90 -1.87 3.03 -27.81
C ARG A 90 -1.94 2.04 -26.65
N HIS A 91 -3.14 1.77 -26.14
CA HIS A 91 -3.41 0.87 -25.03
C HIS A 91 -2.50 1.17 -23.82
N PRO A 92 -2.59 2.38 -23.24
CA PRO A 92 -1.72 2.78 -22.14
C PRO A 92 -2.01 2.01 -20.85
N ARG A 93 -3.01 1.12 -20.81
CA ARG A 93 -3.36 0.29 -19.64
C ARG A 93 -3.62 1.11 -18.37
N LEU A 94 -4.43 2.16 -18.49
CA LEU A 94 -4.80 3.05 -17.38
C LEU A 94 -6.20 2.78 -16.84
N THR A 95 -6.78 1.60 -17.09
CA THR A 95 -8.08 1.25 -16.52
C THR A 95 -7.94 0.81 -15.07
N LEU A 96 -9.04 0.75 -14.31
CA LEU A 96 -8.99 0.35 -12.90
C LEU A 96 -8.48 -1.08 -12.73
N GLU A 97 -8.88 -1.95 -13.65
CA GLU A 97 -8.54 -3.36 -13.67
C GLU A 97 -7.03 -3.59 -13.86
N ASP A 98 -6.34 -2.70 -14.58
CA ASP A 98 -4.89 -2.76 -14.77
C ASP A 98 -4.12 -2.60 -13.44
N PHE A 99 -4.75 -2.02 -12.42
CA PHE A 99 -4.18 -1.84 -11.07
C PHE A 99 -4.86 -2.72 -10.02
N GLY A 100 -5.77 -3.62 -10.41
CA GLY A 100 -6.52 -4.46 -9.47
C GLY A 100 -7.57 -3.70 -8.66
N LEU A 101 -8.01 -2.54 -9.14
CA LEU A 101 -9.11 -1.75 -8.56
C LEU A 101 -10.43 -2.11 -9.25
N SER A 102 -11.54 -1.98 -8.52
CA SER A 102 -12.88 -2.19 -9.09
C SER A 102 -13.75 -0.95 -8.96
N LYS A 103 -14.91 -0.95 -9.62
CA LYS A 103 -15.88 0.14 -9.53
C LYS A 103 -16.42 0.34 -8.10
N GLU A 104 -16.35 -0.69 -7.25
CA GLU A 104 -16.76 -0.60 -5.84
C GLU A 104 -15.80 0.26 -5.00
N ASP A 105 -14.57 0.48 -5.49
CA ASP A 105 -13.57 1.28 -4.81
C ASP A 105 -13.70 2.78 -5.11
N LEU A 106 -14.50 3.16 -6.12
CA LEU A 106 -14.65 4.56 -6.56
C LEU A 106 -15.09 5.51 -5.43
N THR A 107 -15.97 5.03 -4.54
CA THR A 107 -16.51 5.82 -3.43
C THR A 107 -15.65 5.76 -2.17
N LYS A 108 -14.62 4.89 -2.14
CA LYS A 108 -13.72 4.75 -1.00
C LYS A 108 -12.67 5.86 -1.01
N LYS A 109 -12.27 6.26 0.19
CA LYS A 109 -11.24 7.28 0.41
C LYS A 109 -9.86 6.62 0.52
N PHE A 110 -8.85 7.27 -0.05
CA PHE A 110 -7.48 6.77 -0.07
C PHE A 110 -6.50 7.84 0.42
N ALA A 111 -5.57 7.45 1.29
CA ALA A 111 -4.49 8.30 1.75
C ALA A 111 -3.50 8.63 0.62
N ALA A 112 -3.31 7.73 -0.34
CA ALA A 112 -2.47 7.95 -1.52
C ALA A 112 -2.83 9.22 -2.32
N ALA A 113 -4.07 9.70 -2.22
CA ALA A 113 -4.53 10.93 -2.85
C ALA A 113 -3.78 12.20 -2.35
N GLU A 114 -3.13 12.14 -1.19
CA GLU A 114 -2.26 13.22 -0.69
C GLU A 114 -1.10 13.52 -1.65
N GLN A 115 -0.59 12.54 -2.41
CA GLN A 115 0.48 12.73 -3.40
C GLN A 115 0.13 13.69 -4.54
N ILE A 116 -1.16 13.91 -4.77
CA ILE A 116 -1.68 14.87 -5.75
C ILE A 116 -2.35 16.06 -5.04
N GLY A 117 -2.12 16.25 -3.74
CA GLY A 117 -2.67 17.36 -2.95
C GLY A 117 -4.17 17.24 -2.69
N LEU A 118 -4.70 16.01 -2.55
CA LEU A 118 -6.09 15.74 -2.21
C LEU A 118 -6.18 14.83 -0.97
N PRO A 119 -5.90 15.32 0.25
CA PRO A 119 -5.94 14.48 1.45
C PRO A 119 -7.37 13.98 1.72
N GLY A 120 -7.53 12.66 1.89
CA GLY A 120 -8.82 12.04 2.21
C GLY A 120 -9.86 12.06 1.08
N ALA A 121 -9.42 12.22 -0.17
CA ALA A 121 -10.30 12.16 -1.34
C ALA A 121 -10.67 10.72 -1.72
N THR A 122 -11.79 10.62 -2.42
CA THR A 122 -12.29 9.37 -3.01
C THR A 122 -11.50 8.98 -4.25
N LEU A 123 -11.49 7.70 -4.61
CA LEU A 123 -10.83 7.25 -5.85
C LEU A 123 -11.42 7.93 -7.10
N GLN A 124 -12.72 8.22 -7.11
CA GLN A 124 -13.34 8.97 -8.20
C GLN A 124 -12.71 10.37 -8.35
N GLU A 125 -12.57 11.11 -7.25
CA GLU A 125 -11.95 12.44 -7.26
C GLU A 125 -10.48 12.39 -7.70
N VAL A 126 -9.75 11.33 -7.32
CA VAL A 126 -8.39 11.08 -7.78
C VAL A 126 -8.36 10.91 -9.31
N ILE A 127 -9.21 10.04 -9.86
CA ILE A 127 -9.29 9.79 -11.30
C ILE A 127 -9.67 11.07 -12.06
N ASP A 128 -10.66 11.81 -11.57
CA ASP A 128 -11.12 13.05 -12.18
C ASP A 128 -10.00 14.09 -12.25
N LYS A 129 -9.23 14.24 -11.16
CA LYS A 129 -8.07 15.14 -11.14
C LYS A 129 -6.96 14.67 -12.08
N LEU A 130 -6.64 13.39 -12.10
CA LEU A 130 -5.61 12.83 -13.00
C LEU A 130 -6.01 12.98 -14.48
N SER A 131 -7.27 12.71 -14.81
CA SER A 131 -7.85 12.92 -16.14
C SER A 131 -7.78 14.40 -16.53
N ALA A 132 -8.13 15.30 -15.62
CA ALA A 132 -8.06 16.74 -15.87
C ALA A 132 -6.63 17.24 -16.19
N ILE A 133 -5.60 16.64 -15.57
CA ILE A 133 -4.20 17.04 -15.74
C ILE A 133 -3.57 16.38 -16.98
N TYR A 134 -3.77 15.07 -17.19
CA TYR A 134 -2.97 14.29 -18.14
C TYR A 134 -3.69 13.92 -19.44
N THR A 135 -5.03 13.95 -19.49
CA THR A 135 -5.80 13.38 -20.60
C THR A 135 -6.69 14.38 -21.32
N ARG A 136 -6.62 15.68 -20.99
CA ARG A 136 -7.34 16.74 -21.71
C ARG A 136 -6.57 17.17 -22.97
N THR A 137 -6.68 18.43 -23.35
CA THR A 137 -6.04 19.01 -24.54
C THR A 137 -4.53 19.22 -24.41
N LEU A 138 -3.97 19.01 -23.20
CA LEU A 138 -2.55 19.05 -22.91
C LEU A 138 -2.06 17.63 -22.56
N GLY A 139 -1.06 17.14 -23.27
CA GLY A 139 -0.33 15.92 -22.93
C GLY A 139 1.01 16.29 -22.29
N VAL A 140 1.21 15.91 -21.03
CA VAL A 140 2.43 16.21 -20.27
C VAL A 140 3.28 14.93 -20.12
N GLU A 141 4.54 15.00 -20.54
CA GLU A 141 5.54 13.93 -20.44
C GLU A 141 6.81 14.50 -19.79
N TYR A 142 7.23 13.94 -18.66
CA TYR A 142 8.35 14.46 -17.86
C TYR A 142 9.08 13.37 -17.04
N MET A 143 8.63 12.12 -17.14
CA MET A 143 9.15 10.96 -16.41
C MET A 143 10.07 10.13 -17.28
#